data_AF-A0A952FT97-F1
#
_entry.id   AF-A0A952FT97-F1
#
_cell.length_a   1.000
_cell.length_b   1.000
_cell.length_c   1.000
_cell.angle_alpha   90.00
_cell.angle_beta   90.00
_cell.angle_gamma   90.00
#
_symmetry.space_group_name_H-M   'P 1'
#
loop_
_entity.id
_entity.type
_entity.pdbx_description
1 polymer ?
#
loop_
_entity_poly.entity_id
_entity_poly.type
_entity_poly.pdbx_seq_one_letter_code
_entity_poly.pdbx_strand_id
1 'polypeptide(L)'
;MAFKSKTPKGLTRKKGLQTHGPMKTARPAPAPAPPTFAEQRAAEKKALQRTTLRLLEKARREAAERGIDLSEWESEFLDSVSERIKTYGRAFADPDKGASGGTLSLRQGVKLKEIRKKARSAKPAGDDGGESA
;
A
#
# COMPACT_ATOMS: atom_id res chain seq x y z
N MET A 1 23.67 -52.54 -6.21
CA MET A 1 22.27 -52.15 -6.50
C MET A 1 22.29 -51.03 -7.53
N ALA A 2 21.74 -51.26 -8.71
CA ALA A 2 21.86 -50.37 -9.89
C ALA A 2 20.63 -49.47 -10.05
N PHE A 3 20.84 -48.15 -10.13
CA PHE A 3 19.78 -47.18 -10.37
C PHE A 3 19.53 -47.02 -11.87
N LYS A 4 18.33 -47.41 -12.33
CA LYS A 4 17.93 -47.41 -13.73
C LYS A 4 17.34 -46.04 -14.07
N SER A 5 18.06 -45.22 -14.84
CA SER A 5 17.57 -43.92 -15.32
C SER A 5 16.53 -44.11 -16.44
N LYS A 6 15.29 -43.70 -16.19
CA LYS A 6 14.23 -43.60 -17.19
C LYS A 6 14.24 -42.20 -17.80
N THR A 7 14.83 -42.03 -18.99
CA THR A 7 14.66 -40.84 -19.83
C THR A 7 13.26 -40.83 -20.46
N PRO A 8 12.43 -39.80 -20.27
CA PRO A 8 11.26 -39.61 -21.11
C PRO A 8 11.66 -39.04 -22.46
N LYS A 9 11.10 -39.67 -23.49
CA LYS A 9 11.32 -39.45 -24.92
C LYS A 9 10.43 -38.30 -25.39
N GLY A 10 11.04 -37.29 -26.02
CA GLY A 10 10.44 -36.45 -27.06
C GLY A 10 9.21 -35.61 -26.72
N LEU A 11 9.41 -34.35 -26.34
CA LEU A 11 8.40 -33.31 -26.50
C LEU A 11 8.48 -32.76 -27.93
N THR A 12 7.66 -33.31 -28.82
CA THR A 12 7.47 -32.77 -30.18
C THR A 12 6.74 -31.43 -30.06
N ARG A 13 7.41 -30.32 -30.39
CA ARG A 13 6.81 -28.99 -30.40
C ARG A 13 6.09 -28.81 -31.75
N LYS A 14 4.81 -29.19 -31.82
CA LYS A 14 3.93 -28.85 -32.96
C LYS A 14 3.00 -27.69 -32.57
N LYS A 15 3.29 -26.49 -33.07
CA LYS A 15 2.35 -25.67 -33.87
C LYS A 15 3.14 -24.48 -34.44
N GLY A 16 3.09 -24.33 -35.76
CA GLY A 16 3.83 -23.31 -36.49
C GLY A 16 3.48 -21.91 -36.01
N LEU A 17 4.52 -21.11 -35.84
CA LEU A 17 4.41 -19.67 -35.65
C LEU A 17 3.86 -19.08 -36.95
N GLN A 18 2.60 -18.65 -36.94
CA GLN A 18 1.99 -17.91 -38.04
C GLN A 18 2.77 -16.60 -38.19
N THR A 19 3.59 -16.48 -39.23
CA THR A 19 4.27 -15.24 -39.57
C THR A 19 3.27 -14.31 -40.24
N HIS A 20 2.65 -13.42 -39.46
CA HIS A 20 2.03 -12.24 -40.05
C HIS A 20 3.13 -11.41 -40.72
N GLY A 21 2.91 -11.00 -41.97
CA GLY A 21 3.88 -10.27 -42.81
C GLY A 21 4.39 -8.99 -42.14
N PRO A 22 5.48 -8.40 -42.66
CA PRO A 22 6.14 -7.27 -42.01
C PRO A 22 5.21 -6.07 -42.01
N MET A 23 4.49 -5.89 -40.90
CA MET A 23 3.91 -4.60 -40.53
C MET A 23 5.03 -3.59 -40.65
N LYS A 24 4.87 -2.59 -41.52
CA LYS A 24 5.81 -1.48 -41.65
C LYS A 24 5.93 -0.85 -40.26
N THR A 25 6.96 -1.21 -39.51
CA THR A 25 7.23 -0.64 -38.21
C THR A 25 7.70 0.78 -38.47
N ALA A 26 6.78 1.73 -38.42
CA ALA A 26 7.14 3.09 -38.06
C ALA A 26 8.08 2.95 -36.85
N ARG A 27 9.31 3.44 -37.00
CA ARG A 27 10.35 3.36 -35.96
C ARG A 27 9.68 3.75 -34.64
N PRO A 28 9.61 2.86 -33.63
CA PRO A 28 9.02 3.25 -32.36
C PRO A 28 9.78 4.49 -31.89
N ALA A 29 9.05 5.53 -31.50
CA ALA A 29 9.64 6.72 -30.91
C ALA A 29 10.67 6.28 -29.86
N PRO A 30 11.82 6.97 -29.73
CA PRO A 30 12.83 6.59 -28.74
C PRO A 30 12.14 6.45 -27.39
N ALA A 31 12.28 5.28 -26.76
CA ALA A 31 11.71 5.03 -25.44
C ALA A 31 12.14 6.17 -24.50
N PRO A 32 11.23 6.71 -23.68
CA PRO A 32 11.61 7.78 -22.77
C PRO A 32 12.78 7.29 -21.91
N ALA A 33 13.81 8.13 -21.77
CA ALA A 33 14.96 7.81 -20.96
C ALA A 33 14.52 7.31 -19.57
N PRO A 34 15.20 6.32 -18.97
CA PRO A 34 14.83 5.84 -17.64
C PRO A 34 14.79 7.03 -16.66
N PRO A 35 13.81 7.06 -15.74
CA PRO A 35 13.64 8.19 -14.84
C PRO A 35 14.93 8.43 -14.09
N THR A 36 15.33 9.68 -13.97
CA THR A 36 16.52 10.07 -13.23
C THR A 36 16.36 9.71 -11.75
N PHE A 37 17.47 9.53 -11.02
CA PHE A 37 17.41 9.26 -9.57
C PHE A 37 16.62 10.32 -8.79
N ALA A 38 16.60 11.59 -9.27
CA ALA A 38 15.80 12.65 -8.68
C ALA A 38 14.30 12.41 -8.88
N GLU A 39 13.89 12.01 -10.08
CA GLU A 39 12.49 11.69 -10.40
C GLU A 39 12.01 10.43 -9.68
N GLN A 40 12.86 9.41 -9.57
CA GLN A 40 12.56 8.19 -8.81
C GLN A 40 12.30 8.53 -7.33
N ARG A 41 13.16 9.32 -6.68
CA ARG A 41 12.94 9.76 -5.30
C ARG A 41 11.69 10.63 -5.13
N ALA A 42 11.37 11.47 -6.11
CA ALA A 42 10.14 12.26 -6.09
C ALA A 42 8.89 11.37 -6.25
N ALA A 43 8.95 10.35 -7.10
CA ALA A 43 7.89 9.38 -7.29
C ALA A 43 7.67 8.53 -6.03
N GLU A 44 8.74 8.08 -5.37
CA GLU A 44 8.68 7.37 -4.09
C GLU A 44 8.01 8.22 -3.00
N LYS A 45 8.41 9.49 -2.85
CA LYS A 45 7.79 10.41 -1.88
C LYS A 45 6.30 10.59 -2.14
N LYS A 46 5.90 10.79 -3.40
CA LYS A 46 4.48 10.89 -3.79
C LYS A 46 3.72 9.57 -3.57
N ALA A 47 4.36 8.43 -3.81
CA ALA A 47 3.78 7.12 -3.54
C ALA A 47 3.54 6.95 -2.03
N LEU A 48 4.53 7.28 -1.20
CA LEU A 48 4.42 7.25 0.26
C LEU A 48 3.34 8.22 0.78
N GLN A 49 3.23 9.42 0.22
CA GLN A 49 2.16 10.37 0.52
C GLN A 49 0.79 9.73 0.31
N ARG A 50 0.56 9.15 -0.87
CA ARG A 50 -0.69 8.51 -1.24
C ARG A 50 -1.00 7.29 -0.38
N THR A 51 0.00 6.45 -0.09
CA THR A 51 -0.21 5.28 0.78
C THR A 51 -0.58 5.71 2.18
N THR A 52 0.02 6.77 2.69
CA THR A 52 -0.27 7.28 4.04
C THR A 52 -1.68 7.85 4.15
N LEU A 53 -2.11 8.65 3.17
CA LEU A 53 -3.49 9.15 3.11
C LEU A 53 -4.49 7.98 3.08
N ARG A 54 -4.23 6.95 2.26
CA ARG A 54 -5.07 5.74 2.24
C ARG A 54 -5.08 5.00 3.58
N LEU A 55 -3.97 4.99 4.32
CA LEU A 55 -3.91 4.36 5.64
C LEU A 55 -4.76 5.13 6.67
N LEU A 56 -4.73 6.47 6.64
CA LEU A 56 -5.54 7.34 7.49
C LEU A 56 -7.03 7.18 7.18
N GLU A 57 -7.41 7.26 5.91
CA GLU A 57 -8.79 7.02 5.46
C GLU A 57 -9.27 5.62 5.84
N LYS A 58 -8.42 4.60 5.69
CA LYS A 58 -8.76 3.24 6.09
C LYS A 58 -8.91 3.10 7.60
N ALA A 59 -8.14 3.81 8.42
CA ALA A 59 -8.33 3.81 9.87
C ALA A 59 -9.68 4.41 10.25
N ARG A 60 -10.06 5.54 9.65
CA ARG A 60 -11.38 6.16 9.84
C ARG A 60 -12.52 5.22 9.41
N ARG A 61 -12.37 4.58 8.25
CA ARG A 61 -13.36 3.64 7.73
C ARG A 61 -13.48 2.38 8.60
N GLU A 62 -12.36 1.81 9.04
CA GLU A 62 -12.35 0.63 9.93
C GLU A 62 -13.04 0.92 11.27
N ALA A 63 -12.94 2.16 11.79
CA ALA A 63 -13.68 2.57 12.99
C ALA A 63 -15.18 2.75 12.71
N ALA A 64 -15.53 3.44 11.62
CA ALA A 64 -16.93 3.67 11.23
C ALA A 64 -17.69 2.37 10.91
N GLU A 65 -17.07 1.44 10.17
CA GLU A 65 -17.66 0.13 9.83
C GLU A 65 -17.95 -0.73 11.06
N ARG A 66 -17.24 -0.50 12.17
CA ARG A 66 -17.38 -1.26 13.40
C ARG A 66 -18.20 -0.54 14.46
N GLY A 67 -18.70 0.66 14.15
CA GLY A 67 -19.47 1.48 15.10
C GLY A 67 -18.65 1.92 16.31
N ILE A 68 -17.34 2.09 16.16
CA ILE A 68 -16.46 2.50 17.26
C ILE A 68 -16.32 4.01 17.21
N ASP A 69 -16.82 4.68 18.25
CA ASP A 69 -16.60 6.10 18.42
C ASP A 69 -15.11 6.37 18.69
N LEU A 70 -14.47 6.97 17.69
CA LEU A 70 -13.17 7.59 17.85
C LEU A 70 -13.34 8.74 18.83
N SER A 71 -12.42 8.88 19.78
CA SER A 71 -12.45 10.06 20.66
C SER A 71 -12.25 11.32 19.82
N GLU A 72 -12.77 12.47 20.27
CA GLU A 72 -12.62 13.76 19.59
C GLU A 72 -11.16 13.99 19.12
N TRP A 73 -10.20 13.80 20.03
CA TRP A 73 -8.77 13.93 19.72
C TRP A 73 -8.24 12.94 18.67
N GLU A 74 -8.80 11.73 18.58
CA GLU A 74 -8.41 10.74 17.57
C GLU A 74 -8.91 11.12 16.18
N SER A 75 -10.11 11.68 16.09
CA SER A 75 -10.67 12.26 14.86
C SER A 75 -9.88 13.50 14.42
N GLU A 76 -9.65 14.44 15.33
CA GLU A 76 -8.82 15.63 15.09
C GLU A 76 -7.38 15.27 14.68
N PHE A 77 -6.81 14.22 15.29
CA PHE A 77 -5.49 13.71 14.90
C PHE A 77 -5.47 13.22 13.45
N LEU A 78 -6.47 12.41 13.04
CA LEU A 78 -6.53 11.89 11.67
C LEU A 78 -6.72 13.02 10.65
N ASP A 79 -7.55 14.00 10.96
CA ASP A 79 -7.84 15.12 10.06
C ASP A 79 -6.63 16.07 9.94
N SER A 80 -6.05 16.49 11.07
CA SER A 80 -4.87 17.39 11.08
C SER A 80 -3.64 16.79 10.40
N VAL A 81 -3.40 15.48 10.59
CA VAL A 81 -2.30 14.77 9.91
C VAL A 81 -2.59 14.62 8.42
N SER A 82 -3.83 14.30 8.05
CA SER A 82 -4.23 14.20 6.65
C SER A 82 -4.06 15.51 5.90
N GLU A 83 -4.51 16.62 6.50
CA GLU A 83 -4.39 17.96 5.93
C GLU A 83 -2.91 18.34 5.73
N ARG A 84 -2.07 18.11 6.73
CA ARG A 84 -0.64 18.42 6.62
C ARG A 84 0.05 17.62 5.50
N ILE A 85 -0.31 16.34 5.34
CA ILE A 85 0.23 15.50 4.26
C ILE A 85 -0.25 15.99 2.90
N LYS A 86 -1.49 16.48 2.78
CA LYS A 86 -2.01 17.06 1.53
C LYS A 86 -1.26 18.34 1.17
N THR A 87 -1.05 19.24 2.13
CA THR A 87 -0.40 20.54 1.89
C THR A 87 1.10 20.43 1.66
N TYR A 88 1.82 19.63 2.46
CA TYR A 88 3.28 19.62 2.45
C TYR A 88 3.91 18.33 1.91
N GLY A 89 3.09 17.34 1.54
CA GLY A 89 3.56 16.01 1.12
C GLY A 89 4.02 15.11 2.26
N ARG A 90 4.20 15.64 3.48
CA ARG A 90 4.58 14.90 4.70
C ARG A 90 4.00 15.58 5.94
N ALA A 91 3.61 14.80 6.94
CA ALA A 91 3.15 15.28 8.24
C ALA A 91 4.31 15.77 9.11
N PHE A 92 5.51 15.25 8.88
CA PHE A 92 6.69 15.58 9.68
C PHE A 92 7.92 15.77 8.78
N ALA A 93 8.69 16.82 9.03
CA ALA A 93 9.86 17.20 8.21
C ALA A 93 11.21 16.88 8.83
N ASP A 94 11.19 16.38 10.07
CA ASP A 94 12.38 16.07 10.85
C ASP A 94 12.80 14.59 10.61
N PRO A 95 13.95 14.34 9.97
CA PRO A 95 14.45 12.99 9.71
C PRO A 95 14.88 12.24 10.98
N ASP A 96 15.02 12.90 12.13
CA ASP A 96 15.33 12.23 13.41
C ASP A 96 14.06 11.71 14.10
N LYS A 97 12.90 12.20 13.69
CA LYS A 97 11.59 11.83 14.27
C LYS A 97 10.80 10.85 13.41
N GLY A 98 11.37 10.38 12.30
CA GLY A 98 10.75 9.42 11.38
C GLY A 98 11.77 8.89 10.37
N ALA A 99 11.37 7.92 9.53
CA ALA A 99 12.27 7.43 8.49
C ALA A 99 12.67 8.58 7.55
N SER A 100 13.93 8.63 7.08
CA SER A 100 14.47 9.71 6.25
C SER A 100 13.75 9.94 4.89
N GLY A 101 12.77 9.09 4.56
CA GLY A 101 11.82 9.27 3.44
C GLY A 101 10.34 9.08 3.82
N GLY A 102 10.03 8.90 5.11
CA GLY A 102 8.69 8.68 5.61
C GLY A 102 7.83 9.95 5.63
N THR A 103 6.53 9.75 5.57
CA THR A 103 5.51 10.82 5.63
C THR A 103 5.04 11.11 7.05
N LEU A 104 5.13 10.13 7.95
CA LEU A 104 4.74 10.23 9.35
C LEU A 104 5.96 10.14 10.26
N SER A 105 5.87 10.80 11.41
CA SER A 105 6.78 10.53 12.52
C SER A 105 6.57 9.11 13.07
N LEU A 106 7.61 8.54 13.69
CA LEU A 106 7.54 7.26 14.40
C LEU A 106 6.37 7.21 15.39
N ARG A 107 6.18 8.27 16.19
CA ARG A 107 5.08 8.35 17.19
C ARG A 107 3.71 8.46 16.53
N GLN A 108 3.59 9.18 15.42
CA GLN A 108 2.35 9.27 14.65
C GLN A 108 1.99 7.90 14.04
N GLY A 109 2.98 7.16 13.57
CA GLY A 109 2.80 5.78 13.10
C GLY A 109 2.36 4.82 14.20
N VAL A 110 2.89 4.96 15.41
CA VAL A 110 2.44 4.19 16.59
C VAL A 110 0.99 4.52 16.91
N LYS A 111 0.61 5.80 16.99
CA LYS A 111 -0.76 6.20 17.29
C LYS A 111 -1.76 5.70 16.23
N LEU A 112 -1.40 5.75 14.95
CA LEU A 112 -2.23 5.20 13.87
C LEU A 112 -2.46 3.68 14.03
N LYS A 113 -1.43 2.94 14.47
CA LYS A 113 -1.57 1.51 14.76
C LYS A 113 -2.47 1.27 15.97
N GLU A 114 -2.38 2.10 17.01
CA GLU A 114 -3.26 2.01 18.17
C GLU A 114 -4.71 2.26 17.81
N ILE A 115 -5.01 3.30 17.02
CA ILE A 115 -6.37 3.58 16.54
C ILE A 115 -6.93 2.38 15.77
N ARG A 116 -6.13 1.80 14.88
CA ARG A 116 -6.54 0.61 14.12
C ARG A 116 -6.64 -0.64 14.97
N LYS A 117 -5.78 -0.79 15.99
CA LYS A 117 -5.87 -1.90 16.94
C LYS A 117 -7.14 -1.78 17.76
N LYS A 118 -7.46 -0.59 18.28
CA LYS A 118 -8.72 -0.27 18.96
C LYS A 118 -9.91 -0.57 18.06
N ALA A 119 -9.85 -0.13 16.81
CA ALA A 119 -10.85 -0.47 15.81
C ALA A 119 -11.01 -2.00 15.64
N ARG A 120 -9.89 -2.73 15.60
CA ARG A 120 -9.90 -4.19 15.41
C ARG A 120 -10.30 -5.00 16.64
N SER A 121 -9.99 -4.51 17.83
CA SER A 121 -10.17 -5.21 19.10
C SER A 121 -11.52 -4.96 19.75
N ALA A 122 -12.19 -3.85 19.45
CA ALA A 122 -13.57 -3.72 19.87
C ALA A 122 -14.40 -4.74 19.07
N LYS A 123 -15.10 -5.64 19.77
CA LYS A 123 -16.17 -6.43 19.18
C LYS A 123 -17.17 -5.47 18.53
N PRO A 124 -17.73 -5.78 17.35
CA PRO A 124 -18.82 -4.99 16.81
C PRO A 124 -19.93 -4.92 17.86
N ALA A 125 -20.41 -3.71 18.18
CA ALA A 125 -21.59 -3.53 19.00
C ALA A 125 -22.75 -4.28 18.33
N GLY A 126 -23.11 -5.44 18.86
CA GLY A 126 -23.94 -6.44 18.18
C GLY A 126 -23.83 -7.87 18.72
N ASP A 127 -22.92 -8.13 19.67
CA ASP A 127 -22.80 -9.39 20.42
C ASP A 127 -22.93 -9.15 21.93
N ASP A 128 -23.77 -8.19 22.34
CA ASP A 128 -24.31 -8.17 23.71
C ASP A 128 -25.46 -9.18 23.75
N GLY A 129 -25.09 -10.44 23.94
CA GLY A 129 -26.01 -11.53 24.18
C GLY A 129 -26.93 -11.19 25.36
N GLY A 130 -28.21 -11.02 25.07
CA GLY A 130 -29.23 -11.25 26.07
C GLY A 130 -29.27 -12.72 26.43
N GLU A 131 -29.03 -13.05 27.69
CA GLU A 131 -29.69 -14.16 28.42
C GLU A 131 -29.38 -14.01 29.93
N SER A 132 -30.42 -13.61 30.66
CA SER A 132 -30.87 -14.07 31.98
C SER A 132 -29.93 -14.91 32.87
N ALA A 133 -29.61 -14.41 34.06
CA ALA A 133 -29.76 -15.08 35.38
C ALA A 133 -29.46 -14.09 36.52
#